data_AF-A0A843JPX8-F1
#
_entry.id   AF-A0A843JPX8-F1
#
_cell.length_a   1.000
_cell.length_b   1.000
_cell.length_c   1.000
_cell.angle_alpha   90.00
_cell.angle_beta   90.00
_cell.angle_gamma   90.00
#
_symmetry.space_group_name_H-M   'P 1'
#
loop_
_entity.id
_entity.type
_entity.pdbx_description
1 polymer ?
#
loop_
_entity_poly.entity_id
_entity_poly.type
_entity_poly.pdbx_seq_one_letter_code
_entity_poly.pdbx_strand_id
1 'polypeptide(L)'
;MKGLIDQFFPLAGDIAHFHISCIKYGDKGEISHLPLESKDPDLQLLANVLADTKQECNFICESPLIEKDAVVFRDMFPQYRQA
;
A
#
# COMPACT_ATOMS: atom_id res chain seq x y z
N MET A 1 13.29 -5.13 7.10
CA MET A 1 12.21 -5.22 6.09
C MET A 1 12.66 -5.90 4.81
N LYS A 2 13.84 -5.60 4.25
CA LYS A 2 14.35 -6.26 3.03
C LYS A 2 14.30 -7.79 3.04
N GLY A 3 14.77 -8.44 4.11
CA GLY A 3 14.71 -9.90 4.22
C GLY A 3 13.29 -10.49 4.22
N LEU A 4 12.27 -9.73 4.64
CA LEU A 4 10.87 -10.16 4.54
C LEU A 4 10.39 -10.06 3.09
N ILE A 5 10.74 -8.99 2.38
CA ILE A 5 10.44 -8.85 0.95
C ILE A 5 11.04 -10.01 0.16
N ASP A 6 12.34 -10.25 0.33
CA ASP A 6 13.05 -11.30 -0.41
C ASP A 6 12.44 -12.69 -0.15
N GLN A 7 11.88 -12.91 1.05
CA GLN A 7 11.20 -14.15 1.41
C GLN A 7 9.78 -14.26 0.82
N PHE A 8 8.99 -13.20 0.85
CA PHE A 8 7.55 -13.26 0.55
C PHE A 8 7.20 -12.86 -0.89
N PHE A 9 7.96 -11.96 -1.52
CA PHE A 9 7.67 -11.51 -2.88
C PHE A 9 7.69 -12.63 -3.94
N PRO A 10 8.60 -13.62 -3.85
CA PRO A 10 8.54 -14.79 -4.74
C PRO A 10 7.22 -15.58 -4.66
N LEU A 11 6.44 -15.41 -3.58
CA LEU A 11 5.15 -16.07 -3.40
C LEU A 11 3.98 -15.28 -4.02
N ALA A 12 4.20 -14.02 -4.40
CA ALA A 12 3.16 -13.13 -4.92
C ALA A 12 2.93 -13.29 -6.45
N GLY A 13 3.76 -14.08 -7.13
CA GLY A 13 3.74 -14.27 -8.58
C GLY A 13 4.39 -13.10 -9.34
N ASP A 14 4.03 -12.95 -10.61
CA ASP A 14 4.67 -11.97 -11.50
C ASP A 14 4.37 -10.52 -11.08
N ILE A 15 3.17 -10.25 -10.56
CA ILE A 15 2.74 -8.92 -10.08
C ILE A 15 2.19 -9.08 -8.67
N ALA A 16 2.78 -8.34 -7.72
CA ALA A 16 2.31 -8.33 -6.34
C ALA A 16 1.07 -7.42 -6.22
N HIS A 17 -0.03 -7.96 -5.70
CA HIS A 17 -1.29 -7.23 -5.56
C HIS A 17 -1.47 -6.75 -4.13
N PHE A 18 -1.73 -5.45 -3.96
CA PHE A 18 -1.93 -4.81 -2.66
C PHE A 18 -3.28 -4.12 -2.60
N HIS A 19 -4.03 -4.41 -1.54
CA HIS A 19 -5.20 -3.64 -1.14
C HIS A 19 -4.76 -2.71 -0.02
N ILE A 20 -4.98 -1.40 -0.19
CA ILE A 20 -4.42 -0.39 0.70
C ILE A 20 -5.54 0.47 1.31
N SER A 21 -5.42 0.71 2.60
CA SER A 21 -6.30 1.61 3.34
C SER A 21 -5.64 2.00 4.66
N CYS A 22 -6.00 3.16 5.19
CA CYS A 22 -5.79 3.40 6.62
C CYS A 22 -6.89 2.67 7.40
N ILE A 23 -6.58 2.18 8.59
CA ILE A 23 -7.47 1.28 9.31
C ILE A 23 -7.71 1.83 10.71
N LYS A 24 -8.99 1.93 11.07
CA LYS A 24 -9.39 2.13 12.46
C LYS A 24 -9.42 0.77 13.15
N TYR A 25 -8.54 0.59 14.12
CA TYR A 25 -8.54 -0.60 14.98
C TYR A 25 -9.33 -0.37 16.26
N GLY A 26 -9.91 -1.44 16.78
CA GLY A 26 -10.38 -1.53 18.16
C GLY A 26 -9.96 -2.85 18.79
N ASP A 27 -10.47 -3.11 19.99
CA ASP A 27 -10.05 -4.27 20.80
C ASP A 27 -10.28 -5.63 20.13
N LYS A 28 -11.15 -5.70 19.12
CA LYS A 28 -11.49 -6.92 18.37
C LYS A 28 -10.93 -6.94 16.93
N GLY A 29 -10.03 -6.02 16.60
CA GLY A 29 -9.42 -5.91 15.27
C GLY A 29 -9.91 -4.71 14.48
N GLU A 30 -9.94 -4.84 13.16
CA GLU A 30 -10.39 -3.80 12.25
C GLU A 30 -11.87 -3.45 12.48
N ILE A 31 -12.16 -2.14 12.55
CA ILE A 31 -13.51 -1.58 12.63
C ILE A 31 -13.93 -1.02 11.28
N SER A 32 -13.05 -0.24 10.63
CA SER A 32 -13.36 0.45 9.38
C SER A 32 -12.12 0.96 8.68
N HIS A 33 -12.21 1.09 7.35
CA HIS A 33 -11.28 1.86 6.54
C HIS A 33 -11.37 3.36 6.85
N LEU A 34 -10.25 4.05 6.68
CA LEU A 34 -10.06 5.48 6.92
C LEU A 34 -9.40 6.14 5.72
N PRO A 35 -9.60 7.45 5.52
CA PRO A 35 -8.85 8.21 4.52
C PRO A 35 -7.34 8.09 4.75
N LEU A 36 -6.55 8.13 3.66
CA LEU A 36 -5.08 8.05 3.73
C LEU A 36 -4.44 9.17 4.55
N GLU A 37 -5.11 10.32 4.66
CA GLU A 37 -4.70 11.42 5.54
C GLU A 37 -4.59 11.02 7.02
N SER A 38 -5.23 9.92 7.42
CA SER A 38 -5.19 9.38 8.80
C SER A 38 -3.81 8.82 9.17
N LYS A 39 -2.98 8.44 8.18
CA LYS A 39 -1.59 7.95 8.34
C LYS A 39 -1.44 6.78 9.32
N ASP A 40 -2.47 5.93 9.42
CA ASP A 40 -2.45 4.73 10.25
C ASP A 40 -3.01 3.54 9.45
N PRO A 41 -2.16 2.68 8.86
CA PRO A 41 -0.70 2.75 8.88
C PRO A 41 -0.12 3.86 7.98
N ASP A 42 1.12 4.28 8.26
CA ASP A 42 1.86 5.22 7.41
C ASP A 42 2.35 4.53 6.13
N LEU A 43 1.66 4.79 5.02
CA LEU A 43 1.98 4.20 3.72
C LEU A 43 3.30 4.74 3.12
N GLN A 44 3.88 5.82 3.64
CA GLN A 44 5.19 6.29 3.17
C GLN A 44 6.29 5.28 3.51
N LEU A 45 6.13 4.54 4.61
CA LEU A 45 7.03 3.44 4.97
C LEU A 45 6.98 2.33 3.92
N LEU A 46 5.78 2.00 3.44
CA LEU A 46 5.61 1.03 2.35
C LEU A 46 6.30 1.54 1.07
N ALA A 47 6.11 2.81 0.69
CA ALA A 47 6.77 3.39 -0.48
C ALA A 47 8.30 3.28 -0.42
N ASN A 48 8.90 3.62 0.71
CA ASN A 48 10.35 3.55 0.90
C ASN A 48 10.86 2.11 0.81
N VAL A 49 10.10 1.16 1.36
CA VAL A 49 10.44 -0.26 1.36
C VAL A 49 10.33 -0.86 -0.05
N LEU A 50 9.35 -0.40 -0.83
CA LEU A 50 9.18 -0.83 -2.21
C LEU A 50 10.13 -0.15 -3.20
N ALA A 51 10.72 1.00 -2.85
CA ALA A 51 11.63 1.73 -3.72
C ALA A 51 12.88 0.91 -4.11
N ASP A 52 13.31 -0.02 -3.25
CA ASP A 52 14.52 -0.84 -3.45
C ASP A 52 14.24 -2.18 -4.14
N THR A 53 12.99 -2.50 -4.50
CA THR A 53 12.60 -3.78 -5.11
C THR A 53 12.36 -3.66 -6.62
N LYS A 54 12.60 -4.76 -7.34
CA LYS A 54 12.31 -4.90 -8.78
C LYS A 54 10.97 -5.58 -9.07
N GLN A 55 10.20 -5.93 -8.03
CA GLN A 55 8.89 -6.55 -8.18
C GLN A 55 7.88 -5.53 -8.69
N GLU A 56 7.18 -5.92 -9.75
CA GLU A 56 6.02 -5.19 -10.25
C GLU A 56 4.88 -5.29 -9.24
N CYS A 57 4.23 -4.16 -8.95
CA CYS A 57 3.19 -4.08 -7.94
C CYS A 57 1.95 -3.39 -8.50
N ASN A 58 0.77 -3.91 -8.16
CA ASN A 58 -0.52 -3.29 -8.44
C ASN A 58 -1.21 -2.94 -7.13
N PHE A 59 -1.75 -1.73 -7.03
CA PHE A 59 -2.34 -1.20 -5.81
C PHE A 59 -3.81 -0.84 -6.03
N ILE A 60 -4.65 -1.30 -5.11
CA ILE A 60 -6.09 -1.05 -5.09
C ILE A 60 -6.40 -0.20 -3.85
N CYS A 61 -6.85 1.04 -4.09
CA CYS A 61 -7.25 1.95 -3.02
C CYS A 61 -8.62 1.53 -2.48
N GLU A 62 -8.67 1.15 -1.20
CA GLU A 62 -9.91 0.80 -0.50
C GLU A 62 -10.32 1.85 0.54
N SER A 63 -9.70 3.03 0.50
CA SER A 63 -10.11 4.17 1.31
C SER A 63 -11.58 4.54 1.05
N PRO A 64 -12.31 5.08 2.05
CA PRO A 64 -13.62 5.69 1.83
C PRO A 64 -13.62 6.86 0.83
N LEU A 65 -12.46 7.46 0.55
CA LEU A 65 -12.29 8.55 -0.43
C LEU A 65 -11.49 8.08 -1.66
N ILE A 66 -11.99 7.06 -2.36
CA ILE A 66 -11.28 6.30 -3.39
C ILE A 66 -10.57 7.19 -4.40
N GLU A 67 -11.27 8.11 -5.07
CA GLU A 67 -10.71 8.90 -6.17
C GLU A 67 -9.63 9.87 -5.68
N LYS A 68 -9.86 10.52 -4.55
CA LYS A 68 -8.92 11.49 -3.97
C LYS A 68 -7.66 10.77 -3.47
N ASP A 69 -7.84 9.67 -2.75
CA ASP A 69 -6.75 8.95 -2.13
C ASP A 69 -5.95 8.11 -3.14
N ALA A 70 -6.58 7.65 -4.23
CA ALA A 70 -5.87 7.04 -5.34
C ALA A 70 -4.87 8.00 -5.99
N VAL A 71 -5.21 9.30 -6.10
CA VAL A 71 -4.28 10.33 -6.63
C VAL A 71 -3.11 10.54 -5.68
N VAL A 72 -3.37 10.68 -4.38
CA VAL A 72 -2.33 10.83 -3.35
C VAL A 72 -1.41 9.61 -3.38
N PHE A 73 -1.97 8.40 -3.44
CA PHE A 73 -1.20 7.17 -3.46
C PHE A 73 -0.34 7.04 -4.71
N ARG A 74 -0.89 7.33 -5.90
CA ARG A 74 -0.11 7.37 -7.15
C ARG A 74 1.10 8.32 -7.04
N ASP A 75 0.93 9.45 -6.37
CA ASP A 75 1.99 10.44 -6.20
C ASP A 75 3.03 10.01 -5.15
N MET A 76 2.64 9.21 -4.16
CA MET A 76 3.54 8.58 -3.18
C MET A 76 4.41 7.46 -3.77
N PHE A 77 3.92 6.77 -4.81
CA PHE A 77 4.57 5.62 -5.46
C PHE A 77 4.91 5.91 -6.93
N PRO A 78 5.81 6.87 -7.21
CA PRO A 78 6.05 7.34 -8.57
C PRO A 78 6.56 6.24 -9.53
N GLN A 79 7.24 5.22 -9.02
CA GLN A 79 7.76 4.10 -9.80
C GLN A 79 6.67 3.16 -10.37
N TYR A 80 5.49 3.13 -9.75
CA TYR A 80 4.36 2.29 -10.18
C TYR A 80 3.28 3.11 -10.90
N ARG A 81 3.57 4.36 -11.23
CA ARG A 81 2.65 5.25 -11.93
C ARG A 81 2.42 4.72 -13.35
N GLN A 82 1.20 4.25 -13.61
CA GLN A 82 0.77 3.89 -14.97
C GLN A 82 0.55 5.15 -15.81
N ALA A 83 0.90 5.07 -17.10
CA ALA A 83 0.80 6.17 -18.07
C ALA A 83 -0.63 6.43 -18.54
#